data_AF-A0A9D3YDI6-F1
#
_entry.id   AF-A0A9D3YDI6-F1
#
_cell.length_a   1.000
_cell.length_b   1.000
_cell.length_c   1.000
_cell.angle_alpha   90.00
_cell.angle_beta   90.00
_cell.angle_gamma   90.00
#
_symmetry.space_group_name_H-M   'P 1'
#
loop_
_entity.id
_entity.type
_entity.pdbx_description
1 polymer ?
#
loop_
_entity_poly.entity_id
_entity_poly.type
_entity_poly.pdbx_seq_one_letter_code
_entity_poly.pdbx_strand_id
1 'polypeptide(L)'
;APDAMHHVKTYRDDLKNMHCFAPEYGSGQVTTAVDIYSFGMCALEMAALGIQGNGDGGNKITMEAINKTLQSIDNPLQRDFLEKCLEKDPIKRPTVRDLLFHSVLFEVHPLTLLAAHAIVNNAQLVESIAEDTHILKVDPKKVIAEIKYHGDEESTLWRFHQVQGQELEKFLEDVRNGIYPLTAFDLPQPPQQNQRAVTPEATEQEKVVTPEPQDIETRRVMNISSCQIKSVEDQQSVFHLTLVLRMDDKINRQLDCEFGEEDSALVLAEELVHYGFISEDDRDMLSSYLEGRLHKEAYLVNGVPEDGAEPIAVL
;
A
#
# COMPACT_ATOMS: atom_id res chain seq x y z
N ALA A 1 -1.55 -42.64 22.51
CA ALA A 1 -1.17 -41.26 22.88
C ALA A 1 -1.88 -40.34 21.90
N PRO A 2 -2.68 -39.37 22.37
CA PRO A 2 -3.61 -38.66 21.51
C PRO A 2 -2.92 -37.56 20.69
N ASP A 3 -3.51 -37.34 19.51
CA ASP A 3 -3.21 -36.32 18.51
C ASP A 3 -3.08 -34.89 19.06
N ALA A 4 -2.07 -34.17 18.54
CA ALA A 4 -2.13 -32.71 18.41
C ALA A 4 -1.18 -32.25 17.28
N MET A 5 -1.48 -32.64 16.04
CA MET A 5 -1.03 -31.85 14.90
C MET A 5 -1.82 -30.54 14.92
N HIS A 6 -1.24 -29.48 15.47
CA HIS A 6 -1.78 -28.13 15.33
C HIS A 6 -1.61 -27.67 13.88
N HIS A 7 -2.58 -28.08 13.05
CA HIS A 7 -2.94 -27.37 11.84
C HIS A 7 -3.22 -25.93 12.28
N VAL A 8 -2.43 -24.98 11.77
CA VAL A 8 -2.69 -23.56 11.96
C VAL A 8 -4.06 -23.27 11.35
N LYS A 9 -5.10 -23.33 12.18
CA LYS A 9 -6.39 -22.72 11.92
C LYS A 9 -6.16 -21.23 12.04
N THR A 10 -5.60 -20.63 11.00
CA THR A 10 -5.72 -19.19 10.77
C THR A 10 -7.22 -18.88 10.74
N TYR A 11 -7.68 -18.32 11.85
CA TYR A 11 -8.76 -17.34 11.97
C TYR A 11 -9.87 -17.46 10.91
N ARG A 12 -10.84 -18.35 11.16
CA ARG A 12 -11.97 -18.62 10.26
C ARG A 12 -13.20 -17.72 10.46
N ASP A 13 -13.16 -16.73 11.35
CA ASP A 13 -14.39 -16.04 11.78
C ASP A 13 -14.53 -14.56 11.38
N ASP A 14 -13.61 -14.00 10.58
CA ASP A 14 -13.77 -12.67 9.97
C ASP A 14 -13.85 -12.73 8.43
N LEU A 15 -14.70 -13.60 7.88
CA LEU A 15 -14.91 -13.75 6.44
C LEU A 15 -15.76 -12.61 5.84
N LYS A 16 -15.28 -11.36 5.94
CA LYS A 16 -15.85 -10.25 5.15
C LYS A 16 -15.66 -10.46 3.64
N ASN A 17 -14.70 -11.28 3.21
CA ASN A 17 -14.30 -11.44 1.80
C ASN A 17 -14.38 -12.89 1.27
N MET A 18 -15.31 -13.71 1.77
CA MET A 18 -15.45 -15.11 1.32
C MET A 18 -15.65 -15.26 -0.20
N HIS A 19 -16.19 -14.22 -0.83
CA HIS A 19 -16.47 -14.20 -2.26
C HIS A 19 -15.22 -14.15 -3.14
N CYS A 20 -14.04 -13.83 -2.59
CA CYS A 20 -12.79 -13.81 -3.34
C CYS A 20 -12.14 -15.19 -3.49
N PHE A 21 -12.65 -16.23 -2.81
CA PHE A 21 -12.10 -17.58 -2.91
C PHE A 21 -12.63 -18.31 -4.15
N ALA A 22 -11.73 -18.99 -4.85
CA ALA A 22 -12.09 -19.84 -5.97
C ALA A 22 -13.03 -20.98 -5.56
N PRO A 23 -13.96 -21.43 -6.43
CA PRO A 23 -14.90 -22.51 -6.10
C PRO A 23 -14.23 -23.82 -5.67
N GLU A 24 -13.03 -24.10 -6.20
CA GLU A 24 -12.22 -25.27 -5.88
C GLU A 24 -11.39 -25.12 -4.59
N TYR A 25 -11.33 -23.92 -4.01
CA TYR A 25 -10.54 -23.65 -2.82
C TYR A 25 -11.01 -24.49 -1.63
N GLY A 26 -10.10 -25.29 -1.05
CA GLY A 26 -10.40 -26.22 0.04
C GLY A 26 -10.86 -27.62 -0.38
N SER A 27 -11.03 -27.91 -1.67
CA SER A 27 -11.46 -29.21 -2.19
C SER A 27 -10.33 -30.08 -2.77
N GLY A 28 -9.08 -29.60 -2.76
CA GLY A 28 -7.94 -30.32 -3.34
C GLY A 28 -6.63 -29.52 -3.36
N GLN A 29 -5.73 -29.88 -4.28
CA GLN A 29 -4.43 -29.23 -4.46
C GLN A 29 -4.62 -27.79 -4.93
N VAL A 30 -4.09 -26.83 -4.17
CA VAL A 30 -4.08 -25.41 -4.54
C VAL A 30 -3.11 -25.22 -5.70
N THR A 31 -3.60 -24.61 -6.77
CA THR A 31 -2.80 -24.25 -7.96
C THR A 31 -2.90 -22.74 -8.19
N THR A 32 -2.04 -22.21 -9.07
CA THR A 32 -2.09 -20.80 -9.49
C THR A 32 -3.43 -20.40 -10.12
N ALA A 33 -4.27 -21.36 -10.53
CA ALA A 33 -5.62 -21.06 -11.00
C ALA A 33 -6.43 -20.34 -9.91
N VAL A 34 -6.30 -20.73 -8.63
CA VAL A 34 -7.01 -20.11 -7.51
C VAL A 34 -6.72 -18.61 -7.44
N ASP A 35 -5.45 -18.23 -7.58
CA ASP A 35 -5.01 -16.82 -7.56
C ASP A 35 -5.62 -16.03 -8.73
N ILE A 36 -5.75 -16.65 -9.91
CA ILE A 36 -6.38 -16.04 -11.09
C ILE A 36 -7.86 -15.74 -10.82
N TYR A 37 -8.58 -16.63 -10.13
CA TYR A 37 -9.97 -16.38 -9.77
C TYR A 37 -10.09 -15.24 -8.76
N SER A 38 -9.27 -15.27 -7.71
CA SER A 38 -9.24 -14.21 -6.70
C SER A 38 -8.91 -12.86 -7.33
N PHE A 39 -7.94 -12.82 -8.24
CA PHE A 39 -7.63 -11.65 -9.06
C PHE A 39 -8.84 -11.20 -9.88
N GLY A 40 -9.54 -12.12 -10.55
CA GLY A 40 -10.76 -11.84 -11.31
C GLY A 40 -11.85 -11.20 -10.45
N MET A 41 -12.04 -11.67 -9.21
CA MET A 41 -13.01 -11.11 -8.27
C MET A 41 -12.65 -9.69 -7.85
N CYS A 42 -11.39 -9.44 -7.50
CA CYS A 42 -10.91 -8.09 -7.17
C CYS A 42 -11.00 -7.15 -8.39
N ALA A 43 -10.64 -7.63 -9.58
CA ALA A 43 -10.71 -6.85 -10.82
C ALA A 43 -12.16 -6.51 -11.18
N LEU A 44 -13.10 -7.44 -10.98
CA LEU A 44 -14.53 -7.20 -11.18
C LEU A 44 -15.06 -6.17 -10.17
N GLU A 45 -14.65 -6.25 -8.91
CA GLU A 45 -15.03 -5.28 -7.87
C GLU A 45 -14.56 -3.87 -8.21
N MET A 46 -13.31 -3.72 -8.68
CA MET A 46 -12.78 -2.43 -9.13
C MET A 46 -13.50 -1.92 -10.39
N ALA A 47 -13.78 -2.80 -11.35
CA ALA A 47 -14.45 -2.43 -12.60
C ALA A 47 -15.90 -1.98 -12.38
N ALA A 48 -16.60 -2.57 -11.40
CA ALA A 48 -18.00 -2.30 -11.12
C ALA A 48 -18.24 -1.35 -9.92
N LEU A 49 -17.17 -0.85 -9.29
CA LEU A 49 -17.22 -0.07 -8.04
C LEU A 49 -17.97 -0.79 -6.91
N GLY A 50 -17.72 -2.09 -6.79
CA GLY A 50 -18.39 -2.98 -5.84
C GLY A 50 -19.42 -3.90 -6.49
N ILE A 51 -19.61 -5.06 -5.87
CA ILE A 51 -20.65 -6.01 -6.29
C ILE A 51 -21.82 -5.89 -5.31
N GLN A 52 -22.99 -5.50 -5.82
CA GLN A 52 -24.18 -5.38 -4.99
C GLN A 52 -24.67 -6.76 -4.54
N GLY A 53 -24.46 -7.08 -3.26
CA GLY A 53 -25.06 -8.24 -2.62
C GLY A 53 -26.57 -8.07 -2.45
N ASN A 54 -27.33 -9.17 -2.49
CA ASN A 54 -28.75 -9.15 -2.17
C ASN A 54 -28.88 -8.76 -0.68
N GLY A 55 -29.39 -7.55 -0.43
CA GLY A 55 -29.29 -6.82 0.84
C GLY A 55 -30.02 -7.39 2.06
N ASP A 56 -29.84 -8.66 2.38
CA ASP A 56 -30.34 -9.26 3.62
C ASP A 56 -29.27 -10.16 4.25
N GLY A 57 -28.58 -9.65 5.28
CA GLY A 57 -27.68 -10.41 6.15
C GLY A 57 -26.27 -10.71 5.61
N GLY A 58 -25.42 -9.69 5.55
CA GLY A 58 -23.95 -9.81 5.62
C GLY A 58 -23.22 -10.44 4.41
N ASN A 59 -22.58 -9.59 3.58
CA ASN A 59 -21.43 -9.87 2.69
C ASN A 59 -21.36 -11.16 1.83
N LYS A 60 -22.45 -11.91 1.66
CA LYS A 60 -22.47 -13.10 0.80
C LYS A 60 -22.82 -12.69 -0.63
N ILE A 61 -21.78 -12.55 -1.45
CA ILE A 61 -21.93 -12.37 -2.89
C ILE A 61 -22.37 -13.70 -3.51
N THR A 62 -23.50 -13.69 -4.22
CA THR A 62 -24.00 -14.86 -4.94
C THR A 62 -23.41 -14.94 -6.35
N MET A 63 -23.36 -16.15 -6.93
CA MET A 63 -22.94 -16.30 -8.34
C MET A 63 -23.85 -15.54 -9.31
N GLU A 64 -25.11 -15.34 -8.97
CA GLU A 64 -26.04 -14.53 -9.76
C GLU A 64 -25.65 -13.05 -9.74
N ALA A 65 -25.24 -12.53 -8.59
CA ALA A 65 -24.73 -11.16 -8.48
C ALA A 65 -23.46 -10.98 -9.32
N ILE A 66 -22.53 -11.94 -9.28
CA ILE A 66 -21.30 -11.93 -10.10
C ILE A 66 -21.65 -11.89 -11.60
N ASN A 67 -22.52 -12.78 -12.06
CA ASN A 67 -22.92 -12.82 -13.47
C ASN A 67 -23.64 -11.54 -13.92
N LYS A 68 -24.50 -10.97 -13.06
CA LYS A 68 -25.18 -9.72 -13.34
C LYS A 68 -24.19 -8.56 -13.43
N THR A 69 -23.20 -8.50 -12.55
CA THR A 69 -22.15 -7.49 -12.58
C THR A 69 -21.27 -7.62 -13.82
N LEU A 70 -20.88 -8.85 -14.20
CA LEU A 70 -20.16 -9.10 -15.47
C LEU A 70 -20.94 -8.59 -16.68
N GLN A 71 -22.25 -8.83 -16.72
CA GLN A 71 -23.11 -8.35 -17.80
C GLN A 71 -23.25 -6.82 -17.84
N SER A 72 -23.03 -6.13 -16.72
CA SER A 72 -23.08 -4.66 -16.64
C SER A 72 -21.80 -3.97 -17.11
N ILE A 73 -20.72 -4.71 -17.37
CA ILE A 73 -19.46 -4.14 -17.89
C ILE A 73 -19.65 -3.70 -19.35
N ASP A 74 -19.44 -2.41 -19.60
CA ASP A 74 -19.63 -1.79 -20.93
C ASP A 74 -18.63 -2.29 -21.97
N ASN A 75 -17.36 -2.46 -21.59
CA ASN A 75 -16.31 -2.88 -22.51
C ASN A 75 -16.35 -4.40 -22.73
N PRO A 76 -16.63 -4.88 -23.96
CA PRO A 76 -16.74 -6.32 -24.24
C PRO A 76 -15.42 -7.08 -24.04
N LEU A 77 -14.26 -6.45 -24.25
CA LEU A 77 -12.95 -7.06 -24.03
C LEU A 77 -12.62 -7.18 -22.54
N GLN A 78 -13.03 -6.20 -21.74
CA GLN A 78 -12.87 -6.26 -20.29
C GLN A 78 -13.80 -7.32 -19.69
N ARG A 79 -15.04 -7.41 -20.19
CA ARG A 79 -15.98 -8.46 -19.78
C ARG A 79 -15.43 -9.85 -20.11
N ASP A 80 -14.97 -10.09 -21.33
CA ASP A 80 -14.37 -11.37 -21.76
C ASP A 80 -13.16 -11.76 -20.90
N PHE A 81 -12.30 -10.80 -20.56
CA PHE A 81 -11.17 -11.02 -19.66
C PHE A 81 -11.61 -11.47 -18.26
N LEU A 82 -12.58 -10.78 -17.67
CA LEU A 82 -13.10 -11.09 -16.34
C LEU A 82 -13.85 -12.42 -16.33
N GLU A 83 -14.64 -12.73 -17.36
CA GLU A 83 -15.32 -14.02 -17.54
C GLU A 83 -14.31 -15.18 -17.57
N LYS A 84 -13.19 -15.01 -18.29
CA LYS A 84 -12.10 -15.99 -18.32
C LYS A 84 -11.44 -16.18 -16.95
N CYS A 85 -11.20 -15.10 -16.21
CA CYS A 85 -10.63 -15.19 -14.86
C CYS A 85 -11.58 -15.90 -13.87
N LEU A 86 -12.88 -15.69 -14.03
CA LEU A 86 -13.94 -16.20 -13.15
C LEU A 86 -14.53 -17.55 -13.60
N GLU A 87 -13.90 -18.23 -14.56
CA GLU A 87 -14.28 -19.59 -14.95
C GLU A 87 -14.21 -20.53 -13.73
N LYS A 88 -15.28 -21.32 -13.52
CA LYS A 88 -15.42 -22.19 -12.35
C LYS A 88 -14.54 -23.42 -12.45
N ASP A 89 -14.34 -23.92 -13.65
CA ASP A 89 -13.48 -25.07 -13.90
C ASP A 89 -12.01 -24.61 -13.95
N PRO A 90 -11.15 -24.99 -12.98
CA PRO A 90 -9.76 -24.54 -12.94
C PRO A 90 -8.96 -24.99 -14.16
N ILE A 91 -9.38 -26.07 -14.85
CA ILE A 91 -8.69 -26.59 -16.04
C ILE A 91 -8.98 -25.72 -17.26
N LYS A 92 -10.16 -25.08 -17.30
CA LYS A 92 -10.56 -24.17 -18.40
C LYS A 92 -10.12 -22.74 -18.17
N ARG A 93 -9.77 -22.39 -16.92
CA ARG A 93 -9.24 -21.08 -16.57
C ARG A 93 -7.87 -20.89 -17.26
N PRO A 94 -7.65 -19.79 -18.00
CA PRO A 94 -6.39 -19.56 -18.69
C PRO A 94 -5.24 -19.39 -17.71
N THR A 95 -4.00 -19.59 -18.18
CA THR A 95 -2.82 -19.29 -17.37
C THR A 95 -2.57 -17.79 -17.30
N VAL A 96 -1.77 -17.33 -16.32
CA VAL A 96 -1.33 -15.93 -16.23
C VAL A 96 -0.67 -15.47 -17.54
N ARG A 97 0.10 -16.36 -18.18
CA ARG A 97 0.75 -16.06 -19.46
C ARG A 97 -0.28 -15.77 -20.54
N ASP A 98 -1.32 -16.59 -20.64
CA ASP A 98 -2.38 -16.40 -21.63
C ASP A 98 -3.17 -15.11 -21.36
N LEU A 99 -3.41 -14.79 -20.09
CA LEU A 99 -4.07 -13.55 -19.67
C LEU A 99 -3.26 -12.30 -20.00
N LEU A 100 -1.93 -12.33 -19.88
CA LEU A 100 -1.06 -11.20 -20.26
C LEU A 100 -1.14 -10.88 -21.77
N PHE A 101 -1.45 -11.88 -22.61
CA PHE A 101 -1.67 -11.70 -24.05
C PHE A 101 -3.14 -11.48 -24.40
N HIS A 102 -4.02 -11.33 -23.42
CA HIS A 102 -5.42 -10.97 -23.67
C HIS A 102 -5.49 -9.58 -24.29
N SER A 103 -6.30 -9.39 -25.33
CA SER A 103 -6.39 -8.12 -26.07
C SER A 103 -6.74 -6.87 -25.25
N VAL A 104 -7.21 -7.04 -24.01
CA VAL A 104 -7.50 -5.94 -23.08
C VAL A 104 -6.25 -5.47 -22.32
N LEU A 105 -5.30 -6.38 -22.08
CA LEU A 105 -4.02 -6.09 -21.41
C LEU A 105 -2.88 -5.94 -22.42
N PHE A 106 -3.02 -6.57 -23.58
CA PHE A 106 -2.02 -6.53 -24.64
C PHE A 106 -2.09 -5.18 -25.36
N GLU A 107 -1.36 -4.21 -24.83
CA GLU A 107 -1.18 -2.90 -25.43
C GLU A 107 -0.08 -2.97 -26.51
N VAL A 108 -0.47 -2.79 -27.76
CA VAL A 108 0.49 -2.51 -28.84
C VAL A 108 0.75 -1.02 -28.86
N HIS A 109 1.92 -0.61 -28.38
CA HIS A 109 2.34 0.78 -28.40
C HIS A 109 2.30 1.35 -29.82
N PRO A 110 1.72 2.55 -30.03
CA PRO A 110 1.64 3.14 -31.35
C PRO A 110 3.03 3.39 -31.92
N LEU A 111 3.19 3.27 -33.24
CA LEU A 111 4.47 3.49 -33.92
C LEU A 111 5.07 4.87 -33.61
N THR A 112 4.22 5.87 -33.38
CA THR A 112 4.64 7.22 -32.97
C THR A 112 5.36 7.22 -31.61
N LEU A 113 4.84 6.48 -30.63
CA LEU A 113 5.47 6.34 -29.32
C LEU A 113 6.77 5.51 -29.42
N LEU A 114 6.75 4.41 -30.17
CA LEU A 114 7.93 3.59 -30.41
C LEU A 114 9.05 4.40 -31.09
N ALA A 115 8.70 5.21 -32.09
CA ALA A 115 9.64 6.10 -32.77
C ALA A 115 10.16 7.20 -31.84
N ALA A 116 9.31 7.78 -30.99
CA ALA A 116 9.73 8.77 -30.00
C ALA A 116 10.75 8.22 -29.00
N HIS A 117 10.54 6.99 -28.48
CA HIS A 117 11.52 6.31 -27.64
C HIS A 117 12.84 6.07 -28.36
N ALA A 118 12.80 5.66 -29.63
CA ALA A 118 14.00 5.50 -30.44
C ALA A 118 14.76 6.82 -30.66
N ILE A 119 14.04 7.93 -30.83
CA ILE A 119 14.62 9.28 -30.97
C ILE A 119 15.24 9.75 -29.66
N VAL A 120 14.51 9.70 -28.54
CA VAL A 120 14.99 10.15 -27.21
C VAL A 120 16.23 9.38 -26.76
N ASN A 121 16.29 8.08 -27.05
CA ASN A 121 17.44 7.24 -26.70
C ASN A 121 18.67 7.47 -27.59
N ASN A 122 18.54 8.21 -28.69
CA ASN A 122 19.63 8.49 -29.62
C ASN A 122 19.86 10.01 -29.75
N ALA A 123 20.76 10.57 -28.93
CA ALA A 123 21.05 12.00 -28.88
C ALA A 123 21.40 12.62 -30.26
N GLN A 124 22.06 11.86 -31.14
CA GLN A 124 22.42 12.29 -32.50
C GLN A 124 21.20 12.51 -33.41
N LEU A 125 20.12 11.76 -33.21
CA LEU A 125 18.87 11.94 -33.97
C LEU A 125 18.11 13.18 -33.51
N VAL A 126 18.17 13.49 -32.21
CA VAL A 126 17.51 14.68 -31.63
C VAL A 126 18.12 15.96 -32.20
N GLU A 127 19.45 16.05 -32.30
CA GLU A 127 20.15 17.21 -32.89
C GLU A 127 19.79 17.38 -34.38
N SER A 128 19.79 16.29 -35.16
CA SER A 128 19.41 16.33 -36.58
C SER A 128 17.95 16.76 -36.80
N ILE A 129 17.02 16.36 -35.92
CA ILE A 129 15.60 16.73 -36.02
C ILE A 129 15.38 18.20 -35.66
N ALA A 130 16.10 18.73 -34.68
CA ALA A 130 16.04 20.14 -34.29
C ALA A 130 16.54 21.06 -35.42
N GLU A 131 17.56 20.62 -36.17
CA GLU A 131 18.07 21.31 -37.35
C GLU A 131 17.08 21.26 -38.53
N ASP A 132 16.30 20.19 -38.67
CA ASP A 132 15.29 19.97 -39.73
C ASP A 132 13.94 20.67 -39.49
N THR A 133 13.87 21.68 -38.62
CA THR A 133 12.69 22.55 -38.39
C THR A 133 12.24 23.38 -39.61
N HIS A 134 12.73 23.04 -40.81
CA HIS A 134 12.17 23.42 -42.11
C HIS A 134 10.78 22.85 -42.41
N ILE A 135 10.17 22.08 -41.50
CA ILE A 135 8.76 21.65 -41.57
C ILE A 135 7.80 22.85 -41.75
N LEU A 136 8.20 24.05 -41.31
CA LEU A 136 7.46 25.31 -41.49
C LEU A 136 7.25 25.73 -42.97
N LYS A 137 7.88 25.06 -43.96
CA LYS A 137 7.73 25.36 -45.40
C LYS A 137 7.08 24.24 -46.21
N VAL A 138 6.44 23.26 -45.56
CA VAL A 138 5.72 22.20 -46.28
C VAL A 138 4.34 22.70 -46.69
N ASP A 139 4.02 22.63 -47.99
CA ASP A 139 2.68 22.96 -48.49
C ASP A 139 1.63 22.13 -47.73
N PRO A 140 0.63 22.76 -47.06
CA PRO A 140 -0.42 22.05 -46.33
C PRO A 140 -1.14 21.00 -47.17
N LYS A 141 -1.21 21.16 -48.50
CA LYS A 141 -1.87 20.24 -49.42
C LYS A 141 -0.97 19.11 -49.92
N LYS A 142 0.33 19.13 -49.58
CA LYS A 142 1.29 18.10 -49.98
C LYS A 142 0.80 16.74 -49.51
N VAL A 143 0.72 15.79 -50.43
CA VAL A 143 0.44 14.39 -50.12
C VAL A 143 1.68 13.81 -49.43
N ILE A 144 1.51 13.25 -48.24
CA ILE A 144 2.57 12.64 -47.44
C ILE A 144 2.49 11.11 -47.41
N ALA A 145 1.30 10.55 -47.67
CA ALA A 145 1.10 9.12 -47.83
C ALA A 145 -0.08 8.84 -48.77
N GLU A 146 -0.02 7.72 -49.49
CA GLU A 146 -1.06 7.21 -50.38
C GLU A 146 -1.31 5.74 -50.03
N ILE A 147 -2.57 5.39 -49.76
CA ILE A 147 -3.02 4.01 -49.57
C ILE A 147 -3.72 3.58 -50.85
N LYS A 148 -3.15 2.58 -51.54
CA LYS A 148 -3.70 1.99 -52.75
C LYS A 148 -4.48 0.73 -52.39
N TYR A 149 -5.74 0.66 -52.81
CA TYR A 149 -6.56 -0.53 -52.67
C TYR A 149 -6.42 -1.43 -53.91
N HIS A 150 -6.74 -2.72 -53.76
CA HIS A 150 -6.75 -3.64 -54.90
C HIS A 150 -8.05 -3.46 -55.71
N GLY A 151 -7.92 -3.13 -57.00
CA GLY A 151 -9.04 -2.93 -57.92
C GLY A 151 -9.12 -1.49 -58.46
N ASP A 152 -10.28 -1.10 -58.96
CA ASP A 152 -10.59 0.27 -59.45
C ASP A 152 -11.04 1.23 -58.32
N GLU A 153 -10.82 0.88 -57.06
CA GLU A 153 -11.16 1.76 -55.93
C GLU A 153 -10.18 2.96 -55.84
N GLU A 154 -10.73 4.15 -55.57
CA GLU A 154 -9.91 5.37 -55.45
C GLU A 154 -8.95 5.27 -54.25
N SER A 155 -7.67 5.62 -54.49
CA SER A 155 -6.64 5.66 -53.46
C SER A 155 -6.97 6.69 -52.37
N THR A 156 -6.73 6.33 -51.11
CA THR A 156 -6.82 7.31 -50.00
C THR A 156 -5.53 8.11 -49.92
N LEU A 157 -5.62 9.42 -50.11
CA LEU A 157 -4.49 10.35 -49.99
C LEU A 157 -4.51 11.04 -48.62
N TRP A 158 -3.38 10.97 -47.91
CA TRP A 158 -3.16 11.71 -46.68
C TRP A 158 -2.31 12.95 -46.97
N ARG A 159 -2.86 14.13 -46.64
CA ARG A 159 -2.22 15.43 -46.85
C ARG A 159 -1.66 15.97 -45.55
N PHE A 160 -0.64 16.81 -45.66
CA PHE A 160 0.08 17.37 -44.52
C PHE A 160 -0.86 18.06 -43.50
N HIS A 161 -1.85 18.83 -43.96
CA HIS A 161 -2.83 19.50 -43.08
C HIS A 161 -3.75 18.55 -42.29
N GLN A 162 -3.83 17.27 -42.65
CA GLN A 162 -4.66 16.27 -41.97
C GLN A 162 -3.93 15.64 -40.78
N VAL A 163 -2.62 15.85 -40.68
CA VAL A 163 -1.84 15.45 -39.52
C VAL A 163 -1.93 16.57 -38.50
N GLN A 164 -2.53 16.30 -37.34
CA GLN A 164 -2.44 17.23 -36.22
C GLN A 164 -0.98 17.34 -35.83
N GLY A 165 -0.41 18.54 -35.93
CA GLY A 165 0.89 18.82 -35.33
C GLY A 165 0.72 18.72 -33.82
N GLN A 166 1.00 17.55 -33.25
CA GLN A 166 1.39 17.52 -31.84
C GLN A 166 2.64 18.40 -31.72
N GLU A 167 2.75 19.16 -30.63
CA GLU A 167 4.02 19.80 -30.27
C GLU A 167 5.04 18.68 -30.06
N LEU A 168 5.78 18.34 -31.12
CA LEU A 168 6.69 17.20 -31.17
C LEU A 168 7.72 17.33 -30.05
N GLU A 169 8.17 18.56 -29.77
CA GLU A 169 9.06 18.90 -28.68
C GLU A 169 8.48 18.50 -27.33
N LYS A 170 7.22 18.88 -27.06
CA LYS A 170 6.54 18.52 -25.83
C LYS A 170 6.33 17.02 -25.71
N PHE A 171 5.91 16.36 -26.80
CA PHE A 171 5.71 14.92 -26.80
C PHE A 171 7.01 14.14 -26.55
N LEU A 172 8.12 14.52 -27.20
CA LEU A 172 9.44 13.93 -26.97
C LEU A 172 9.94 14.18 -25.54
N GLU A 173 9.66 15.35 -24.97
CA GLU A 173 10.00 15.67 -23.59
C GLU A 173 9.16 14.86 -22.58
N ASP A 174 7.86 14.71 -22.82
CA ASP A 174 6.98 13.85 -22.03
C ASP A 174 7.44 12.38 -22.07
N VAL A 175 7.88 11.89 -23.23
CA VAL A 175 8.47 10.55 -23.40
C VAL A 175 9.79 10.43 -22.63
N ARG A 176 10.69 11.42 -22.71
CA ARG A 176 11.94 11.47 -21.95
C ARG A 176 11.68 11.44 -20.43
N ASN A 177 10.64 12.14 -19.98
CA ASN A 177 10.24 12.19 -18.58
C ASN A 177 9.43 10.96 -18.12
N GLY A 178 9.22 9.98 -19.00
CA GLY A 178 8.60 8.69 -18.65
C GLY A 178 7.07 8.74 -18.53
N ILE A 179 6.41 9.78 -19.05
CA ILE A 179 4.94 9.90 -19.03
C ILE A 179 4.29 8.82 -19.92
N TYR A 180 4.98 8.40 -20.97
CA TYR A 180 4.54 7.35 -21.90
C TYR A 180 5.48 6.14 -21.88
N PRO A 181 5.37 5.24 -20.89
CA PRO A 181 6.25 4.08 -20.77
C PRO A 181 5.92 2.98 -21.80
N LEU A 182 6.94 2.29 -22.32
CA LEU A 182 6.76 1.06 -23.10
C LEU A 182 6.59 -0.13 -22.15
N THR A 183 5.37 -0.36 -21.69
CA THR A 183 5.00 -1.41 -20.73
C THR A 183 5.07 -2.85 -21.27
N ALA A 184 5.09 -3.03 -22.59
CA ALA A 184 4.94 -4.34 -23.25
C ALA A 184 6.24 -4.93 -23.83
N PHE A 185 7.30 -4.13 -23.97
CA PHE A 185 8.58 -4.55 -24.54
C PHE A 185 9.69 -4.33 -23.51
N ASP A 186 10.36 -5.42 -23.12
CA ASP A 186 11.49 -5.50 -22.18
C ASP A 186 11.64 -4.26 -21.28
N LEU A 187 11.00 -4.32 -20.11
CA LEU A 187 11.47 -3.53 -18.97
C LEU A 187 13.00 -3.71 -18.90
N PRO A 188 13.81 -2.65 -18.92
CA PRO A 188 15.21 -2.75 -18.56
C PRO A 188 15.26 -3.61 -17.30
N GLN A 189 16.04 -4.70 -17.35
CA GLN A 189 16.24 -5.54 -16.18
C GLN A 189 16.46 -4.60 -15.00
N PRO A 190 15.67 -4.68 -13.91
CA PRO A 190 16.04 -3.96 -12.71
C PRO A 190 17.51 -4.28 -12.46
N PRO A 191 18.35 -3.29 -12.09
CA PRO A 191 19.75 -3.56 -11.77
C PRO A 191 19.78 -4.81 -10.92
N GLN A 192 20.56 -5.82 -11.36
CA GLN A 192 20.50 -7.21 -10.89
C GLN A 192 19.98 -7.25 -9.46
N GLN A 193 18.78 -7.80 -9.29
CA GLN A 193 18.14 -7.97 -7.99
C GLN A 193 19.22 -8.22 -6.94
N ASN A 194 19.41 -7.26 -6.03
CA ASN A 194 19.95 -7.59 -4.72
C ASN A 194 19.22 -8.87 -4.29
N GLN A 195 20.03 -9.88 -4.01
CA GLN A 195 19.70 -11.27 -3.71
C GLN A 195 18.22 -11.46 -3.39
N ARG A 196 17.55 -12.20 -4.28
CA ARG A 196 16.20 -12.76 -4.11
C ARG A 196 15.90 -12.95 -2.62
N ALA A 197 14.86 -12.29 -2.10
CA ALA A 197 14.40 -12.55 -0.73
C ALA A 197 14.20 -14.06 -0.59
N VAL A 198 15.01 -14.67 0.27
CA VAL A 198 14.95 -16.10 0.53
C VAL A 198 13.65 -16.34 1.27
N THR A 199 12.72 -17.04 0.61
CA THR A 199 11.57 -17.62 1.30
C THR A 199 12.13 -18.52 2.40
N PRO A 200 11.82 -18.29 3.69
CA PRO A 200 12.38 -19.12 4.75
C PRO A 200 11.73 -20.50 4.67
N GLU A 201 12.38 -21.41 3.94
CA GLU A 201 12.15 -22.83 4.07
C GLU A 201 12.68 -23.24 5.45
N ALA A 202 11.78 -23.84 6.23
CA ALA A 202 11.97 -24.18 7.63
C ALA A 202 13.32 -24.86 7.88
N THR A 203 14.27 -24.07 8.37
CA THR A 203 15.43 -24.60 9.08
C THR A 203 15.44 -23.91 10.42
N GLU A 204 15.11 -24.67 11.45
CA GLU A 204 15.31 -24.32 12.86
C GLU A 204 16.77 -23.93 13.06
N GLN A 205 17.09 -22.64 12.94
CA GLN A 205 18.35 -22.08 13.40
C GLN A 205 18.06 -20.77 14.11
N GLU A 206 18.67 -20.66 15.28
CA GLU A 206 18.41 -19.73 16.35
C GLU A 206 18.24 -18.30 15.86
N LYS A 207 17.13 -17.70 16.28
CA LYS A 207 16.66 -16.36 15.95
C LYS A 207 17.66 -15.32 16.46
N VAL A 208 18.66 -14.97 15.65
CA VAL A 208 19.36 -13.68 15.80
C VAL A 208 18.37 -12.62 15.32
N VAL A 209 17.71 -11.99 16.29
CA VAL A 209 16.82 -10.84 16.06
C VAL A 209 17.69 -9.72 15.49
N THR A 210 17.58 -9.45 14.19
CA THR A 210 17.97 -8.14 13.65
C THR A 210 16.88 -7.18 14.10
N PRO A 211 17.15 -6.22 15.01
CA PRO A 211 16.13 -5.28 15.45
C PRO A 211 15.76 -4.38 14.28
N GLU A 212 14.46 -4.14 14.10
CA GLU A 212 13.97 -3.06 13.25
C GLU A 212 14.66 -1.75 13.66
N PRO A 213 14.99 -0.85 12.71
CA PRO A 213 15.54 0.45 13.07
C PRO A 213 14.50 1.18 13.94
N GLN A 214 14.78 1.24 15.23
CA GLN A 214 13.97 1.92 16.21
C GLN A 214 13.96 3.40 15.87
N ASP A 215 12.78 4.01 15.73
CA ASP A 215 12.67 5.46 15.53
C ASP A 215 13.11 6.17 16.82
N ILE A 216 14.35 6.64 16.85
CA ILE A 216 14.94 7.35 17.99
C ILE A 216 14.45 8.80 17.98
N GLU A 217 13.78 9.22 19.04
CA GLU A 217 13.37 10.62 19.22
C GLU A 217 14.54 11.46 19.70
N THR A 218 15.01 12.40 18.87
CA THR A 218 16.15 13.25 19.19
C THR A 218 15.76 14.60 19.81
N ARG A 219 14.47 14.97 19.76
CA ARG A 219 14.00 16.27 20.29
C ARG A 219 13.98 16.26 21.81
N ARG A 220 14.41 17.38 22.40
CA ARG A 220 14.47 17.57 23.85
C ARG A 220 13.14 18.02 24.42
N VAL A 221 12.77 17.49 25.58
CA VAL A 221 11.63 17.97 26.37
C VAL A 221 12.03 19.27 27.07
N MET A 222 11.43 20.38 26.65
CA MET A 222 11.69 21.69 27.24
C MET A 222 10.91 21.90 28.54
N ASN A 223 9.64 21.47 28.58
CA ASN A 223 8.76 21.61 29.74
C ASN A 223 7.67 20.53 29.76
N ILE A 224 7.24 20.15 30.96
CA ILE A 224 6.05 19.31 31.16
C ILE A 224 4.87 20.26 31.41
N SER A 225 3.97 20.38 30.43
CA SER A 225 2.88 21.35 30.44
C SER A 225 1.73 20.92 31.36
N SER A 226 1.41 19.62 31.36
CA SER A 226 0.44 19.03 32.27
C SER A 226 0.72 17.54 32.47
N CYS A 227 0.30 17.03 33.62
CA CYS A 227 0.31 15.61 33.96
C CYS A 227 -0.94 15.39 34.80
N GLN A 228 -1.86 14.58 34.29
CA GLN A 228 -3.12 14.24 34.94
C GLN A 228 -3.17 12.74 35.14
N ILE A 229 -3.48 12.29 36.35
CA ILE A 229 -3.66 10.88 36.68
C ILE A 229 -5.08 10.74 37.20
N LYS A 230 -5.81 9.74 36.71
CA LYS A 230 -7.19 9.44 37.14
C LYS A 230 -7.32 7.95 37.42
N SER A 231 -8.00 7.57 38.49
CA SER A 231 -8.39 6.18 38.69
C SER A 231 -9.46 5.78 37.67
N VAL A 232 -9.36 4.58 37.11
CA VAL A 232 -10.37 4.06 36.19
C VAL A 232 -11.54 3.48 37.01
N GLU A 233 -12.73 4.05 36.88
CA GLU A 233 -13.95 3.50 37.48
C GLU A 233 -14.19 2.09 36.88
N ASP A 234 -14.41 1.08 37.73
CA ASP A 234 -14.60 -0.35 37.43
C ASP A 234 -13.35 -1.28 37.44
N GLN A 235 -12.13 -0.76 37.59
CA GLN A 235 -10.92 -1.58 37.75
C GLN A 235 -10.08 -1.14 38.94
N GLN A 236 -9.99 -2.01 39.94
CA GLN A 236 -9.16 -1.77 41.12
C GLN A 236 -7.69 -1.82 40.71
N SER A 237 -6.91 -0.79 41.07
CA SER A 237 -5.46 -0.69 40.82
C SER A 237 -5.03 -0.37 39.37
N VAL A 238 -5.91 0.23 38.55
CA VAL A 238 -5.57 0.77 37.22
C VAL A 238 -5.80 2.28 37.17
N PHE A 239 -4.81 3.00 36.65
CA PHE A 239 -4.80 4.46 36.52
C PHE A 239 -4.60 4.89 35.07
N HIS A 240 -5.26 5.96 34.68
CA HIS A 240 -5.09 6.62 33.39
C HIS A 240 -4.19 7.85 33.55
N LEU A 241 -3.07 7.89 32.83
CA LEU A 241 -2.12 8.99 32.76
C LEU A 241 -2.30 9.76 31.45
N THR A 242 -2.55 11.07 31.55
CA THR A 242 -2.45 12.02 30.44
C THR A 242 -1.27 12.95 30.69
N LEU A 243 -0.26 12.91 29.81
CA LEU A 243 0.98 13.68 29.88
C LEU A 243 1.10 14.60 28.66
N VAL A 244 1.32 15.90 28.88
CA VAL A 244 1.54 16.88 27.81
C VAL A 244 2.94 17.47 27.92
N LEU A 245 3.79 17.18 26.95
CA LEU A 245 5.18 17.61 26.86
C LEU A 245 5.32 18.74 25.83
N ARG A 246 6.17 19.72 26.13
CA ARG A 246 6.60 20.76 25.19
C ARG A 246 7.99 20.40 24.68
N MET A 247 8.11 20.14 23.38
CA MET A 247 9.39 19.84 22.74
C MET A 247 10.16 21.12 22.34
N ASP A 248 11.45 21.00 22.04
CA ASP A 248 12.34 22.10 21.61
C ASP A 248 11.93 22.76 20.28
N ASP A 249 11.30 21.99 19.38
CA ASP A 249 10.68 22.45 18.14
C ASP A 249 9.37 23.25 18.37
N LYS A 250 8.99 23.48 19.63
CA LYS A 250 7.77 24.20 20.04
C LYS A 250 6.48 23.46 19.71
N ILE A 251 6.52 22.15 19.51
CA ILE A 251 5.34 21.30 19.37
C ILE A 251 4.95 20.73 20.74
N ASN A 252 3.64 20.62 20.99
CA ASN A 252 3.12 19.90 22.15
C ASN A 252 2.87 18.45 21.76
N ARG A 253 3.37 17.52 22.57
CA ARG A 253 3.09 16.08 22.46
C ARG A 253 2.21 15.67 23.63
N GLN A 254 1.02 15.16 23.32
CA GLN A 254 0.12 14.56 24.31
C GLN A 254 0.24 13.04 24.23
N LEU A 255 0.42 12.41 25.38
CA LEU A 255 0.56 10.98 25.57
C LEU A 255 -0.48 10.54 26.58
N ASP A 256 -1.20 9.48 26.25
CA ASP A 256 -2.27 8.91 27.08
C ASP A 256 -1.99 7.41 27.24
N CYS A 257 -1.90 6.92 28.46
CA CYS A 257 -1.72 5.49 28.74
C CYS A 257 -2.45 5.06 30.02
N GLU A 258 -2.69 3.76 30.14
CA GLU A 258 -3.11 3.13 31.37
C GLU A 258 -1.91 2.44 32.01
N PHE A 259 -1.80 2.50 33.34
CA PHE A 259 -0.73 1.86 34.09
C PHE A 259 -1.29 1.30 35.41
N GLY A 260 -0.65 0.24 35.91
CA GLY A 260 -1.01 -0.45 37.14
C GLY A 260 -0.07 -0.17 38.32
N GLU A 261 -0.26 -0.87 39.44
CA GLU A 261 0.59 -0.76 40.64
C GLU A 261 2.02 -1.28 40.44
N GLU A 262 2.24 -2.16 39.46
CA GLU A 262 3.56 -2.71 39.12
C GLU A 262 4.39 -1.75 38.25
N ASP A 263 3.77 -0.72 37.68
CA ASP A 263 4.40 0.21 36.76
C ASP A 263 5.07 1.35 37.54
N SER A 264 6.41 1.28 37.65
CA SER A 264 7.19 2.36 38.26
C SER A 264 7.38 3.54 37.30
N ALA A 265 7.62 4.74 37.86
CA ALA A 265 7.92 5.94 37.09
C ALA A 265 9.10 5.75 36.11
N LEU A 266 10.09 4.95 36.51
CA LEU A 266 11.27 4.64 35.69
C LEU A 266 10.89 3.77 34.50
N VAL A 267 10.10 2.72 34.71
CA VAL A 267 9.64 1.81 33.65
C VAL A 267 8.81 2.58 32.62
N LEU A 268 7.88 3.43 33.07
CA LEU A 268 7.10 4.28 32.17
C LEU A 268 7.98 5.22 31.34
N ALA A 269 9.01 5.82 31.95
CA ALA A 269 9.95 6.68 31.22
C ALA A 269 10.82 5.90 30.22
N GLU A 270 11.24 4.68 30.56
CA GLU A 270 12.00 3.78 29.67
C GLU A 270 11.16 3.36 28.46
N GLU A 271 9.88 3.06 28.64
CA GLU A 271 8.97 2.74 27.54
C GLU A 271 8.78 3.94 26.60
N LEU A 272 8.68 5.16 27.15
CA LEU A 272 8.59 6.37 26.32
C LEU A 272 9.84 6.60 25.47
N VAL A 273 11.03 6.23 25.97
CA VAL A 273 12.26 6.24 25.15
C VAL A 273 12.22 5.12 24.11
N HIS A 274 11.84 3.91 24.53
CA HIS A 274 11.80 2.72 23.67
C HIS A 274 10.88 2.91 22.45
N TYR A 275 9.72 3.54 22.63
CA TYR A 275 8.76 3.81 21.57
C TYR A 275 9.01 5.13 20.83
N GLY A 276 10.12 5.83 21.09
CA GLY A 276 10.46 7.07 20.39
C GLY A 276 9.54 8.24 20.72
N PHE A 277 8.98 8.27 21.93
CA PHE A 277 8.14 9.38 22.39
C PHE A 277 8.93 10.50 23.06
N ILE A 278 10.09 10.20 23.64
CA ILE A 278 11.03 11.17 24.24
C ILE A 278 12.48 10.76 23.95
N SER A 279 13.41 11.71 24.08
CA SER A 279 14.85 11.45 24.01
C SER A 279 15.35 10.66 25.22
N GLU A 280 16.31 9.77 25.01
CA GLU A 280 16.99 9.03 26.09
C GLU A 280 17.57 9.97 27.15
N ASP A 281 18.07 11.12 26.72
CA ASP A 281 18.67 12.12 27.61
C ASP A 281 17.62 12.84 28.50
N ASP A 282 16.32 12.65 28.27
CA ASP A 282 15.22 13.21 29.09
C ASP A 282 14.57 12.17 30.01
N ARG A 283 15.00 10.90 29.93
CA ARG A 283 14.45 9.77 30.70
C ARG A 283 14.45 10.03 32.20
N ASP A 284 15.62 10.34 32.77
CA ASP A 284 15.79 10.43 34.22
C ASP A 284 15.03 11.64 34.82
N MET A 285 14.94 12.73 34.03
CA MET A 285 14.16 13.92 34.38
C MET A 285 12.66 13.60 34.43
N LEU A 286 12.15 12.91 33.40
CA LEU A 286 10.74 12.54 33.35
C LEU A 286 10.38 11.49 34.40
N SER A 287 11.25 10.49 34.62
CA SER A 287 11.09 9.51 35.70
C SER A 287 10.95 10.19 37.05
N SER A 288 11.88 11.09 37.40
CA SER A 288 11.84 11.83 38.67
C SER A 288 10.57 12.68 38.82
N TYR A 289 10.12 13.29 37.72
CA TYR A 289 8.88 14.07 37.72
C TYR A 289 7.64 13.19 37.94
N LEU A 290 7.54 12.07 37.22
CA LEU A 290 6.45 11.11 37.34
C LEU A 290 6.43 10.49 38.74
N GLU A 291 7.58 10.15 39.30
CA GLU A 291 7.68 9.61 40.65
C GLU A 291 7.07 10.57 41.69
N GLY A 292 7.40 11.86 41.61
CA GLY A 292 6.82 12.89 42.49
C GLY A 292 5.31 13.11 42.30
N ARG A 293 4.74 12.69 41.16
CA ARG A 293 3.29 12.76 40.87
C ARG A 293 2.54 11.51 41.29
N LEU A 294 3.08 10.34 40.97
CA LEU A 294 2.53 9.04 41.33
C LEU A 294 2.42 8.89 42.85
N HIS A 295 3.45 9.29 43.59
CA HIS A 295 3.40 9.27 45.06
C HIS A 295 2.29 10.15 45.61
N LYS A 296 2.09 11.37 45.06
CA LYS A 296 1.05 12.30 45.54
C LYS A 296 -0.36 11.77 45.32
N GLU A 297 -0.62 11.08 44.22
CA GLU A 297 -1.94 10.50 43.93
C GLU A 297 -2.18 9.21 44.72
N ALA A 298 -1.15 8.39 44.95
CA ALA A 298 -1.23 7.23 45.84
C ALA A 298 -1.60 7.60 47.29
N TYR A 299 -1.18 8.78 47.77
CA TYR A 299 -1.59 9.34 49.06
C TYR A 299 -3.04 9.83 49.09
N LEU A 300 -3.60 10.27 47.95
CA LEU A 300 -4.98 10.74 47.86
C LEU A 300 -5.98 9.58 47.75
N VAL A 301 -5.59 8.47 47.15
CA VAL A 301 -6.39 7.24 47.05
C VAL A 301 -6.41 6.45 48.38
N ASN A 302 -5.32 6.50 49.17
CA ASN A 302 -5.16 5.72 50.41
C ASN A 302 -5.33 6.54 51.70
N GLY A 303 -6.21 7.54 51.74
CA GLY A 303 -6.34 8.43 52.89
C GLY A 303 -6.73 7.72 54.20
N VAL A 304 -5.74 7.42 55.07
CA VAL A 304 -5.57 7.85 56.49
C VAL A 304 -4.11 7.52 56.91
N PRO A 305 -3.33 8.45 57.51
CA PRO A 305 -2.18 8.06 58.31
C PRO A 305 -2.68 7.63 59.70
N GLU A 306 -2.48 6.35 60.06
CA GLU A 306 -2.52 5.97 61.46
C GLU A 306 -1.40 6.69 62.22
N ASP A 307 -1.78 7.08 63.42
CA ASP A 307 -1.14 7.93 64.39
C ASP A 307 0.37 7.66 64.63
N GLY A 308 1.13 8.73 64.87
CA GLY A 308 2.36 8.66 65.66
C GLY A 308 3.70 8.84 64.94
N ALA A 309 4.01 10.06 64.49
CA ALA A 309 5.36 10.64 64.65
C ALA A 309 5.34 12.15 64.31
N GLU A 310 5.35 13.02 65.34
CA GLU A 310 5.79 14.41 65.17
C GLU A 310 7.36 14.50 65.13
N PRO A 311 7.95 15.70 65.01
CA PRO A 311 8.43 16.27 63.76
C PRO A 311 9.97 16.39 63.77
N ILE A 312 10.60 16.48 62.60
CA ILE A 312 11.96 17.03 62.55
C ILE A 312 11.95 18.21 61.58
N ALA A 313 11.77 19.39 62.17
CA ALA A 313 12.40 20.59 61.65
C ALA A 313 13.92 20.40 61.69
N VAL A 314 14.63 20.93 60.70
CA VAL A 314 15.79 21.85 60.86
C VAL A 314 16.53 22.00 59.52
N LEU A 315 16.56 23.26 59.08
CA LEU A 315 17.47 23.98 58.15
C LEU A 315 17.39 23.74 56.64
#